data_AF-A0A836RMB8-F1
#
_entry.id   AF-A0A836RMB8-F1
#
_cell.length_a   1.000
_cell.length_b   1.000
_cell.length_c   1.000
_cell.angle_alpha   90.00
_cell.angle_beta   90.00
_cell.angle_gamma   90.00
#
_symmetry.space_group_name_H-M   'P 1'
#
loop_
_entity.id
_entity.type
_entity.pdbx_description
1 polymer ?
#
loop_
_entity_poly.entity_id
_entity_poly.type
_entity_poly.pdbx_seq_one_letter_code
_entity_poly.pdbx_strand_id
1 'polypeptide(L)'
;MKRTLIISTGILMSIISYHTTQGQPAQAKVVAVIDGDEMYQVLPPDDIPAIRQPQFLSGNEADKQMSDEEPVIALRIGGEARAYSLWQLDHHEIVNDFVGETPIAVTW
;
A
#
# COMPACT_ATOMS: atom_id res chain seq x y z
N MET A 1 55.06 48.08 11.63
CA MET A 1 54.20 47.76 10.46
C MET A 1 53.46 46.47 10.75
N LYS A 2 52.12 46.54 10.82
CA LYS A 2 51.23 45.44 11.22
C LYS A 2 50.96 44.55 9.99
N ARG A 3 51.10 43.23 10.14
CA ARG A 3 50.49 42.24 9.23
C ARG A 3 49.61 41.32 10.07
N THR A 4 48.31 41.56 9.98
CA THR A 4 47.26 40.77 10.62
C THR A 4 46.78 39.76 9.59
N LEU A 5 46.99 38.47 9.87
CA LEU A 5 46.50 37.37 9.05
C LEU A 5 45.10 37.00 9.56
N ILE A 6 44.07 37.31 8.77
CA ILE A 6 42.68 36.89 9.06
C ILE A 6 42.51 35.50 8.47
N ILE A 7 42.38 34.49 9.34
CA ILE A 7 41.96 33.14 8.94
C ILE A 7 40.44 33.20 8.74
N SER A 8 40.02 33.41 7.49
CA SER A 8 38.60 33.30 7.09
C SER A 8 38.19 31.83 7.16
N THR A 9 37.50 31.44 8.22
CA THR A 9 36.84 30.14 8.30
C THR A 9 35.50 30.26 7.58
N GLY A 10 35.48 29.82 6.31
CA GLY A 10 34.25 29.70 5.54
C GLY A 10 33.38 28.58 6.10
N ILE A 11 32.22 28.93 6.64
CA ILE A 11 31.17 27.96 6.96
C ILE A 11 30.48 27.62 5.63
N LEU A 12 30.72 26.41 5.12
CA LEU A 12 29.95 25.84 4.01
C LEU A 12 28.55 25.50 4.54
N MET A 13 27.56 26.32 4.19
CA MET A 13 26.15 25.99 4.41
C MET A 13 25.72 25.04 3.29
N SER A 14 25.87 23.73 3.51
CA SER A 14 25.35 22.72 2.60
C SER A 14 23.82 22.76 2.60
N ILE A 15 23.24 23.28 1.53
CA ILE A 15 21.81 23.12 1.25
C ILE A 15 21.61 21.66 0.86
N ILE A 16 21.11 20.85 1.78
CA ILE A 16 20.64 19.49 1.47
C ILE A 16 19.26 19.68 0.83
N SER A 17 19.23 19.70 -0.51
CA SER A 17 17.99 19.54 -1.26
C SER A 17 17.51 18.11 -1.06
N TYR A 18 16.46 17.92 -0.25
CA TYR A 18 15.70 16.68 -0.26
C TYR A 18 14.92 16.63 -1.57
N HIS A 19 15.49 16.00 -2.60
CA HIS A 19 14.68 15.48 -3.67
C HIS A 19 13.85 14.34 -3.09
N THR A 20 12.58 14.64 -2.75
CA THR A 20 11.56 13.61 -2.66
C THR A 20 11.46 13.03 -4.07
N THR A 21 12.07 11.86 -4.28
CA THR A 21 11.76 11.03 -5.43
C THR A 21 10.32 10.57 -5.21
N GLN A 22 9.36 11.37 -5.67
CA GLN A 22 8.05 10.83 -6.02
C GLN A 22 8.36 9.67 -6.96
N GLY A 23 8.07 8.44 -6.53
CA GLY A 23 8.43 7.24 -7.27
C GLY A 23 7.94 7.40 -8.70
N GLN A 24 8.87 7.57 -9.63
CA GLN A 24 8.55 7.44 -11.04
C GLN A 24 7.94 6.04 -11.15
N PRO A 25 6.67 5.88 -11.58
CA PRO A 25 6.12 4.55 -11.76
C PRO A 25 7.10 3.80 -12.66
N ALA A 26 7.49 2.60 -12.24
CA ALA A 26 8.40 1.77 -13.01
C ALA A 26 7.85 1.72 -14.43
N GLN A 27 8.67 2.12 -15.42
CA GLN A 27 8.22 2.07 -16.81
C GLN A 27 7.85 0.62 -17.12
N ALA A 28 6.61 0.42 -17.54
CA ALA A 28 6.07 -0.90 -17.81
C ALA A 28 6.99 -1.64 -18.78
N LYS A 29 7.51 -2.80 -18.35
CA LYS A 29 8.50 -3.55 -19.12
C LYS A 29 7.78 -4.54 -20.02
N VAL A 30 8.03 -4.53 -21.32
CA VAL A 30 7.56 -5.60 -22.21
C VAL A 30 8.26 -6.90 -21.83
N VAL A 31 7.49 -7.91 -21.45
CA VAL A 31 8.01 -9.22 -20.99
C VAL A 31 7.70 -10.35 -21.96
N ALA A 32 6.73 -10.18 -22.84
CA ALA A 32 6.40 -11.14 -23.88
C ALA A 32 5.66 -10.46 -25.05
N VAL A 33 5.58 -11.15 -26.19
CA VAL A 33 4.66 -10.84 -27.28
C VAL A 33 3.81 -12.08 -27.53
N ILE A 34 2.49 -11.95 -27.44
CA ILE A 34 1.52 -13.04 -27.61
C ILE A 34 0.55 -12.65 -28.72
N ASP A 35 0.49 -13.46 -29.78
CA ASP A 35 -0.35 -13.19 -30.97
C ASP A 35 -0.14 -11.82 -31.64
N GLY A 36 1.03 -11.22 -31.43
CA GLY A 36 1.38 -9.89 -31.95
C GLY A 36 1.20 -8.75 -30.94
N ASP A 37 0.61 -9.01 -29.77
CA ASP A 37 0.39 -8.02 -28.72
C ASP A 37 1.51 -8.04 -27.67
N GLU A 38 1.99 -6.85 -27.28
CA GLU A 38 2.99 -6.69 -26.23
C GLU A 38 2.37 -6.89 -24.84
N MET A 39 2.93 -7.82 -24.06
CA MET A 39 2.59 -8.01 -22.64
C MET A 39 3.53 -7.16 -21.78
N TYR A 40 2.96 -6.32 -20.93
CA TYR A 40 3.69 -5.48 -20.01
C TYR A 40 3.64 -6.01 -18.58
N GLN A 41 4.77 -5.94 -17.89
CA GLN A 41 4.84 -6.12 -16.45
C GLN A 41 4.88 -4.74 -15.76
N VAL A 42 3.83 -4.44 -14.99
CA VAL A 42 3.70 -3.19 -14.23
C VAL A 42 4.21 -3.34 -12.80
N LEU A 43 3.95 -4.50 -12.18
CA LEU A 43 4.43 -4.84 -10.84
C LEU A 43 5.17 -6.20 -10.87
N PRO A 44 6.17 -6.40 -9.99
CA PRO A 44 6.68 -7.73 -9.65
C PRO A 44 5.56 -8.66 -9.17
N PRO A 45 5.73 -9.99 -9.30
CA PRO A 45 4.88 -10.94 -8.58
C PRO A 45 4.87 -10.63 -7.07
N ASP A 46 3.72 -10.77 -6.43
CA ASP A 46 3.49 -10.56 -4.99
C ASP A 46 3.67 -9.12 -4.46
N ASP A 47 3.77 -8.10 -5.34
CA ASP A 47 3.89 -6.69 -4.92
C ASP A 47 2.57 -6.11 -4.35
N ILE A 48 1.44 -6.80 -4.56
CA ILE A 48 0.14 -6.57 -3.90
C ILE A 48 -0.17 -7.81 -3.06
N PRO A 49 0.29 -7.85 -1.79
CA PRO A 49 0.22 -9.07 -1.01
C PRO A 49 -1.18 -9.30 -0.46
N ALA A 50 -1.70 -10.52 -0.65
CA ALA A 50 -2.92 -10.98 0.00
C ALA A 50 -2.84 -10.86 1.54
N ILE A 51 -3.92 -10.42 2.17
CA ILE A 51 -4.10 -10.56 3.62
C ILE A 51 -4.46 -12.04 3.90
N ARG A 52 -3.66 -12.71 4.75
CA ARG A 52 -3.83 -14.14 5.06
C ARG A 52 -4.24 -14.42 6.51
N GLN A 53 -4.16 -13.42 7.37
CA GLN A 53 -4.49 -13.51 8.80
C GLN A 53 -5.24 -12.23 9.22
N PRO A 54 -6.44 -12.00 8.66
CA PRO A 54 -7.18 -10.77 8.91
C PRO A 54 -7.46 -10.60 10.41
N GLN A 55 -7.28 -9.37 10.88
CA GLN A 55 -7.66 -8.94 12.22
C GLN A 55 -8.91 -8.08 12.10
N PHE A 56 -9.88 -8.30 12.98
CA PHE A 56 -11.16 -7.62 12.92
C PHE A 56 -11.34 -6.73 14.14
N LEU A 57 -11.92 -5.57 13.89
CA LEU A 57 -12.42 -4.67 14.91
C LEU A 57 -13.88 -5.01 15.23
N SER A 58 -14.32 -4.68 16.44
CA SER A 58 -15.76 -4.59 16.71
C SER A 58 -16.37 -3.42 15.93
N GLY A 59 -17.69 -3.44 15.71
CA GLY A 59 -18.39 -2.33 15.04
C GLY A 59 -18.09 -0.98 15.70
N ASN A 60 -18.19 -0.90 17.03
CA ASN A 60 -17.91 0.33 17.79
C ASN A 60 -16.45 0.83 17.66
N GLU A 61 -15.49 -0.04 17.34
CA GLU A 61 -14.09 0.34 17.08
C GLU A 61 -13.88 0.78 15.63
N ALA A 62 -14.60 0.16 14.70
CA ALA A 62 -14.64 0.57 13.29
C ALA A 62 -15.28 1.97 13.15
N ASP A 63 -16.40 2.23 13.83
CA ASP A 63 -17.12 3.52 13.81
C ASP A 63 -16.27 4.73 14.27
N LYS A 64 -15.15 4.48 14.97
CA LYS A 64 -14.22 5.54 15.41
C LYS A 64 -13.27 6.00 14.32
N GLN A 65 -13.14 5.25 13.23
CA GLN A 65 -12.13 5.49 12.19
C GLN A 65 -12.65 5.36 10.76
N MET A 66 -13.81 4.75 10.55
CA MET A 66 -14.49 4.67 9.26
C MET A 66 -15.59 5.73 9.17
N SER A 67 -15.89 6.20 7.96
CA SER A 67 -17.08 7.04 7.73
C SER A 67 -18.35 6.18 7.64
N ASP A 68 -19.50 6.74 8.00
CA ASP A 68 -20.79 6.03 7.97
C ASP A 68 -21.14 5.45 6.58
N GLU A 69 -20.71 6.11 5.50
CA GLU A 69 -20.92 5.67 4.12
C GLU A 69 -19.76 4.85 3.53
N GLU A 70 -18.74 4.49 4.33
CA GLU A 70 -17.60 3.72 3.81
C GLU A 70 -18.06 2.30 3.43
N PRO A 71 -17.84 1.87 2.18
CA PRO A 71 -18.34 0.58 1.72
C PRO A 71 -17.54 -0.58 2.31
N VAL A 72 -18.27 -1.68 2.58
CA VAL A 72 -17.70 -2.96 3.00
C VAL A 72 -18.28 -4.10 2.18
N ILE A 73 -17.51 -5.16 1.98
CA ILE A 73 -18.05 -6.47 1.60
C ILE A 73 -18.47 -7.16 2.90
N ALA A 74 -19.75 -7.46 3.05
CA ALA A 74 -20.27 -8.15 4.21
C ALA A 74 -20.60 -9.61 3.87
N LEU A 75 -20.28 -10.51 4.80
CA LEU A 75 -20.59 -11.93 4.69
C LEU A 75 -21.10 -12.47 6.01
N ARG A 76 -22.05 -13.40 5.94
CA ARG A 76 -22.50 -14.19 7.08
C ARG A 76 -22.52 -15.66 6.72
N ILE A 77 -21.76 -16.48 7.45
CA ILE A 77 -21.77 -17.94 7.33
C ILE A 77 -22.12 -18.50 8.71
N GLY A 78 -23.25 -19.22 8.78
CA GLY A 78 -23.79 -19.70 10.05
C GLY A 78 -24.10 -18.54 11.02
N GLY A 79 -23.53 -18.60 12.22
CA GLY A 79 -23.68 -17.58 13.26
C GLY A 79 -22.66 -16.43 13.17
N GLU A 80 -21.67 -16.53 12.30
CA GLU A 80 -20.55 -15.58 12.23
C GLU A 80 -20.76 -14.59 11.08
N ALA A 81 -20.61 -13.30 11.39
CA ALA A 81 -20.70 -12.21 10.43
C ALA A 81 -19.39 -11.42 10.40
N ARG A 82 -18.92 -11.11 9.20
CA ARG A 82 -17.70 -10.34 8.94
C ARG A 82 -18.01 -9.22 7.96
N ALA A 83 -17.29 -8.11 8.11
CA ALA A 83 -17.27 -7.00 7.18
C ALA A 83 -15.81 -6.72 6.80
N TYR A 84 -15.55 -6.62 5.51
CA TYR A 84 -14.22 -6.38 4.94
C TYR A 84 -14.22 -4.98 4.30
N SER A 85 -13.39 -4.07 4.81
CA SER A 85 -13.27 -2.70 4.28
C SER A 85 -12.77 -2.71 2.83
N LEU A 86 -13.47 -2.00 1.95
CA LEU A 86 -12.99 -1.80 0.58
C LEU A 86 -11.70 -0.98 0.55
N TRP A 87 -11.48 -0.06 1.49
CA TRP A 87 -10.24 0.71 1.56
C TRP A 87 -9.01 -0.17 1.82
N GLN A 88 -9.16 -1.19 2.67
CA GLN A 88 -8.10 -2.18 2.88
C GLN A 88 -7.92 -3.08 1.66
N LEU A 89 -9.03 -3.53 1.05
CA LEU A 89 -8.99 -4.34 -0.15
C LEU A 89 -8.46 -3.57 -1.37
N ASP A 90 -8.52 -2.25 -1.44
CA ASP A 90 -7.92 -1.45 -2.52
C ASP A 90 -6.38 -1.55 -2.52
N HIS A 91 -5.78 -1.79 -1.35
CA HIS A 91 -4.33 -1.95 -1.22
C HIS A 91 -3.85 -3.40 -1.31
N HIS A 92 -4.74 -4.36 -1.06
CA HIS A 92 -4.37 -5.78 -0.95
C HIS A 92 -5.08 -6.70 -1.95
N GLU A 93 -6.13 -6.21 -2.62
CA GLU A 93 -7.02 -6.84 -3.62
C GLU A 93 -7.72 -8.14 -3.20
N ILE A 94 -7.20 -8.84 -2.19
CA ILE A 94 -7.72 -10.11 -1.72
C ILE A 94 -7.42 -10.33 -0.22
N VAL A 95 -8.44 -10.84 0.47
CA VAL A 95 -8.33 -11.42 1.82
C VAL A 95 -8.63 -12.91 1.73
N ASN A 96 -7.67 -13.74 2.13
CA ASN A 96 -7.87 -15.17 2.34
C ASN A 96 -8.17 -15.40 3.82
N ASP A 97 -9.40 -15.82 4.12
CA ASP A 97 -9.92 -15.94 5.48
C ASP A 97 -10.60 -17.29 5.71
N PHE A 98 -10.86 -17.61 6.97
CA PHE A 98 -11.71 -18.71 7.39
C PHE A 98 -12.84 -18.17 8.26
N VAL A 99 -14.08 -18.37 7.81
CA VAL A 99 -15.27 -18.07 8.63
C VAL A 99 -15.77 -19.39 9.20
N GLY A 100 -15.55 -19.60 10.50
CA GLY A 100 -15.59 -20.93 11.10
C GLY A 100 -14.61 -21.88 10.40
N GLU A 101 -15.13 -22.98 9.84
CA GLU A 101 -14.33 -23.97 9.08
C GLU A 101 -14.37 -23.72 7.56
N THR A 102 -15.05 -22.67 7.09
CA THR A 102 -15.23 -22.41 5.66
C THR A 102 -14.12 -21.51 5.12
N PRO A 103 -13.23 -21.99 4.23
CA PRO A 103 -12.27 -21.14 3.57
C PRO A 103 -12.97 -20.21 2.57
N ILE A 104 -12.59 -18.94 2.59
CA ILE A 104 -13.10 -17.94 1.65
C ILE A 104 -11.97 -17.08 1.09
N ALA A 105 -12.21 -16.56 -0.12
CA ALA A 105 -11.44 -15.49 -0.72
C ALA A 105 -12.39 -14.31 -0.95
N VAL A 106 -12.09 -13.17 -0.33
CA VAL A 106 -12.83 -11.91 -0.51
C VAL A 106 -12.03 -11.00 -1.43
N THR A 107 -12.64 -10.52 -2.50
CA THR A 107 -12.00 -9.69 -3.55
C THR A 107 -13.00 -8.68 -4.10
N TRP A 108 -12.52 -7.65 -4.81
CA TRP A 108 -13.32 -6.60 -5.42
C TRP A 108 -12.71 -6.08 -6.72
#